data_AF-A0AAD9U052-F1
#
_entry.id   AF-A0AAD9U052-F1
#
_cell.length_a   1.000
_cell.length_b   1.000
_cell.length_c   1.000
_cell.angle_alpha   90.00
_cell.angle_beta   90.00
_cell.angle_gamma   90.00
#
_symmetry.space_group_name_H-M   'P 1'
#
loop_
_entity.id
_entity.type
_entity.pdbx_description
1 polymer ?
#
loop_
_entity_poly.entity_id
_entity_poly.type
_entity_poly.pdbx_seq_one_letter_code
_entity_poly.pdbx_strand_id
1 'polypeptide(L)' 'MPIGARLSELPIEWMDLDLLWNIGGMLGKLCKVDPFTENQARGRFAQIYVEIDISKPLLGVLNIEERSLKVEY' A
#
# COMPACT_ATOMS: atom_id res chain seq x y z
N MET A 1 -1.64 9.32 -14.19
CA MET A 1 -0.83 9.97 -13.14
C MET A 1 -0.72 8.99 -11.98
N PRO A 2 0.48 8.75 -11.43
CA PRO A 2 0.61 7.91 -10.25
C PRO A 2 -0.01 8.61 -9.03
N ILE A 3 -0.81 7.86 -8.27
CA ILE A 3 -1.41 8.31 -7.01
C ILE A 3 -0.73 7.59 -5.84
N GLY A 4 -0.59 8.27 -4.70
CA GLY A 4 0.06 7.72 -3.53
C GLY A 4 -0.94 6.96 -2.66
N ALA A 5 -0.88 5.63 -2.66
CA ALA A 5 -1.64 4.80 -1.76
C ALA A 5 -0.85 4.53 -0.46
N ARG A 6 -1.45 4.86 0.68
CA ARG A 6 -0.97 4.54 2.01
C ARG A 6 -1.57 3.22 2.47
N LEU A 7 -0.70 2.28 2.83
CA LEU A 7 -1.06 1.03 3.48
C LEU A 7 -0.92 1.21 4.98
N SER A 8 -2.05 1.30 5.67
CA SER A 8 -2.11 1.44 7.12
C SER A 8 -2.16 0.05 7.78
N GLU A 9 -1.68 -0.04 9.03
CA GLU A 9 -1.70 -1.28 9.83
C GLU A 9 -0.88 -2.42 9.23
N LEU A 10 0.16 -2.07 8.46
CA LEU A 10 1.03 -3.05 7.84
C LEU A 10 1.92 -3.71 8.91
N PRO A 11 1.91 -5.05 9.04
CA PRO A 11 2.81 -5.73 9.95
C PRO A 11 4.26 -5.58 9.47
N ILE A 12 5.21 -5.63 10.41
CA ILE A 12 6.65 -5.51 10.11
C ILE A 12 7.12 -6.56 9.09
N GLU A 13 6.55 -7.76 9.14
CA GLU A 13 6.87 -8.87 8.25
C GLU A 13 6.49 -8.56 6.78
N TRP A 14 5.61 -7.58 6.56
CA TRP A 14 5.13 -7.15 5.24
C TRP A 14 5.78 -5.88 4.72
N MET A 15 6.75 -5.33 5.47
CA MET A 15 7.56 -4.19 5.02
C MET A 15 8.66 -4.59 4.02
N ASP A 16 8.67 -5.84 3.58
CA ASP A 16 9.59 -6.30 2.54
C ASP A 16 9.28 -5.63 1.20
N LEU A 17 10.32 -5.21 0.47
CA LEU A 17 10.17 -4.48 -0.78
C LEU A 17 9.44 -5.33 -1.83
N ASP A 18 9.75 -6.63 -1.95
CA ASP A 18 9.10 -7.52 -2.91
C ASP A 18 7.62 -7.72 -2.57
N LEU A 19 7.27 -7.79 -1.29
CA LEU A 19 5.88 -7.88 -0.87
C LEU A 19 5.12 -6.58 -1.16
N LEU A 20 5.70 -5.41 -0.85
CA LEU A 20 5.12 -4.11 -1.19
C LEU A 20 4.95 -3.96 -2.72
N TRP A 21 5.86 -4.54 -3.49
CA TRP A 21 5.75 -4.60 -4.94
C TRP A 21 4.54 -5.41 -5.41
N ASN A 22 4.36 -6.60 -4.85
CA ASN A 22 3.20 -7.43 -5.13
C ASN A 22 1.89 -6.75 -4.73
N ILE A 23 1.83 -6.15 -3.53
CA ILE A 23 0.66 -5.41 -3.04
C ILE A 23 0.32 -4.24 -3.97
N GLY A 24 1.32 -3.45 -4.37
CA GLY A 24 1.13 -2.35 -5.31
C GLY A 24 0.64 -2.83 -6.68
N GLY A 25 1.14 -3.98 -7.13
CA GLY A 25 0.68 -4.67 -8.34
C GLY A 25 -0.80 -5.09 -8.29
N MET A 26 -1.31 -5.45 -7.10
CA MET A 26 -2.72 -5.80 -6.90
C MET A 26 -3.63 -4.57 -6.96
N LEU A 27 -3.15 -3.41 -6.51
CA LEU A 27 -3.90 -2.15 -6.56
C LEU A 27 -3.89 -1.53 -7.97
N GLY A 28 -2.81 -1.72 -8.72
CA GLY A 28 -2.66 -1.24 -10.08
C GLY A 28 -1.23 -1.38 -10.59
N LYS A 29 -0.81 -0.49 -11.48
CA LYS A 29 0.57 -0.51 -11.96
C LYS A 29 1.46 0.26 -10.98
N LEU A 30 2.23 -0.46 -10.19
CA LEU A 30 3.17 0.16 -9.26
C LEU A 30 4.27 0.94 -9.99
N CYS A 31 4.52 2.17 -9.54
CA CYS A 31 5.53 3.07 -10.07
C CYS A 31 6.69 3.27 -9.10
N LYS A 32 6.41 3.38 -7.80
CA LYS A 32 7.42 3.63 -6.77
C LYS A 32 6.94 3.09 -5.43
N VAL A 33 7.85 2.50 -4.66
CA VAL A 33 7.65 2.21 -3.24
C VAL A 33 8.43 3.23 -2.44
N ASP A 34 7.78 3.87 -1.49
CA ASP A 34 8.40 4.82 -0.58
C ASP A 34 8.29 4.30 0.87
N PRO A 35 9.35 3.63 1.37
CA PRO A 35 9.36 3.08 2.72
C PRO A 35 9.73 4.16 3.75
N PHE A 36 9.02 5.29 3.82
CA PHE A 36 9.22 6.23 4.94
C PHE A 36 8.73 5.60 6.25
N THR A 37 9.70 5.06 6.99
CA THR A 37 9.53 4.51 8.33
C THR A 37 9.79 5.61 9.36
N GLU A 38 8.82 6.49 9.60
CA GLU A 38 8.99 7.54 10.63
C GLU A 38 7.72 7.76 11.47
N ASN A 39 7.52 6.90 12.47
CA ASN A 39 7.75 7.26 13.89
C ASN A 39 7.26 6.13 14.82
N GLN A 40 8.11 5.79 15.78
CA GLN A 40 8.12 4.64 16.70
C GLN A 40 6.90 4.46 17.64
N ALA A 41 5.77 5.12 17.41
CA ALA A 41 4.72 5.22 18.44
C ALA A 41 3.34 4.62 18.11
N ARG A 42 2.93 4.45 16.84
CA ARG A 42 1.50 4.17 16.52
C ARG A 42 1.19 3.20 15.37
N GLY A 43 2.19 2.51 14.82
CA GLY A 43 1.99 1.54 13.73
C GLY A 43 2.79 1.90 12.48
N ARG A 44 3.28 0.88 11.78
CA ARG A 44 4.05 1.03 10.54
C ARG A 44 3.07 1.21 9.38
N PHE A 45 3.37 2.16 8.52
CA PHE A 45 2.67 2.38 7.26
C PHE A 45 3.68 2.36 6.12
N ALA A 46 3.23 1.93 4.95
CA ALA A 46 4.02 2.02 3.72
C ALA A 46 3.29 2.93 2.73
N GLN A 47 4.05 3.77 2.02
CA GLN A 47 3.49 4.58 0.95
C GLN A 47 3.96 4.03 -0.39
N ILE A 48 3.02 3.74 -1.27
CA ILE A 48 3.30 3.21 -2.59
C ILE A 48 2.62 4.10 -3.63
N TYR A 49 3.24 4.29 -4.77
CA TYR A 49 2.73 5.10 -5.86
C TYR A 49 2.26 4.18 -6.97
N VAL A 50 0.96 4.14 -7.20
CA VAL A 50 0.34 3.25 -8.18
C VAL A 50 -0.37 4.05 -9.26
N GLU A 51 -0.28 3.61 -10.51
CA GLU A 51 -1.13 4.07 -11.59
C GLU A 51 -2.42 3.26 -11.56
N ILE A 52 -3.51 3.94 -11.17
CA ILE A 52 -4.87 3.38 -11.12
C ILE A 52 -5.82 4.27 -11.93
N ASP A 53 -6.88 3.68 -12.45
CA ASP A 53 -7.93 4.39 -13.17
C ASP A 53 -8.92 4.97 -12.16
N ILE A 54 -8.83 6.28 -11.90
CA ILE A 54 -9.73 7.02 -10.99
C ILE A 54 -11.18 7.11 -11.51
N SER A 55 -11.43 6.72 -12.76
CA SER A 55 -12.79 6.63 -13.31
C SER A 55 -13.53 5.40 -12.77
N LYS A 56 -12.81 4.45 -12.17
CA LYS A 56 -13.34 3.24 -11.56
C LYS A 56 -13.33 3.38 -10.03
N PRO A 57 -14.23 2.66 -9.34
CA PRO A 57 -14.20 2.63 -7.88
C PRO A 57 -12.85 2.13 -7.37
N LEU A 58 -12.24 2.91 -6.48
CA LEU A 58 -10.94 2.61 -5.89
C LEU A 58 -11.08 1.55 -4.79
N LEU A 59 -10.08 0.67 -4.69
CA LEU A 59 -10.03 -0.34 -3.62
C LEU A 59 -9.60 0.32 -2.32
N GLY A 60 -10.54 0.57 -1.41
CA GLY A 60 -10.24 1.13 -0.08
C GLY A 60 -9.76 0.11 0.96
N VAL A 61 -9.95 -1.18 0.70
CA VAL A 61 -9.50 -2.28 1.56
C VAL A 61 -8.97 -3.40 0.68
N LEU A 62 -7.78 -3.90 1.02
CA LEU A 62 -7.16 -5.04 0.37
C LEU A 62 -7.12 -6.22 1.35
N ASN A 63 -7.74 -7.34 0.97
CA ASN A 63 -7.70 -8.55 1.78
C ASN A 63 -6.54 -9.42 1.30
N ILE A 64 -5.57 -9.64 2.18
CA ILE A 64 -4.40 -10.50 1.94
C ILE A 64 -4.42 -11.58 3.02
N GLU A 65 -4.53 -12.83 2.58
CA GLU A 65 -4.71 -13.99 3.45
C GLU A 65 -5.86 -13.79 4.46
N GLU A 66 -5.53 -13.66 5.75
CA GLU A 66 -6.48 -13.48 6.86
C GLU A 66 -6.53 -12.03 7.37
N ARG A 67 -5.92 -11.07 6.67
CA ARG A 67 -5.85 -9.67 7.08
C ARG A 67 -6.45 -8.73 6.05
N SER A 68 -7.15 -7.71 6.54
CA SER A 68 -7.66 -6.59 5.75
C SER A 68 -6.73 -5.40 5.95
N LEU A 69 -6.03 -5.00 4.89
CA LEU A 69 -5.25 -3.77 4.87
C LEU A 69 -6.12 -2.61 4.40
N LYS A 70 -6.14 -1.53 5.17
CA LYS A 70 -6.79 -0.29 4.74
C LYS A 70 -5.87 0.45 3.78
N VAL A 71 -6.42 0.84 2.63
CA VAL A 71 -5.72 1.57 1.58
C VAL A 71 -6.32 2.97 1.48
N GLU A 72 -5.48 4.00 1.60
CA GLU A 72 -5.88 5.41 1.54
C GLU A 72 -5.11 6.08 0.39
N TYR A 73 -5.81 6.70 -0.57
CA TYR A 73 -5.23 7.32 -1.77
C TYR A 73 -5.05 8.84 -1.64
#